data_AF-A0A944N388-F1
#
_entry.id   AF-A0A944N388-F1
#
_cell.length_a   1.000
_cell.length_b   1.000
_cell.length_c   1.000
_cell.angle_alpha   90.00
_cell.angle_beta   90.00
_cell.angle_gamma   90.00
#
_symmetry.space_group_name_H-M   'P 1'
#
loop_
_entity.id
_entity.type
_entity.pdbx_description
1 polymer ?
#
loop_
_entity_poly.entity_id
_entity_poly.type
_entity_poly.pdbx_seq_one_letter_code
_entity_poly.pdbx_strand_id
1 'polypeptide(L)' 'MSKNTGITLGTHFEDFINTQLAIGRYDKASEIVRAGLRLLENNVTKMETIRNLLDEGEKSGFADYSYDELISELDDESR' A
#
# COMPACT_ATOMS: atom_id res chain seq x y z
N MET A 1 24.06 -0.92 1.73
CA MET A 1 24.81 -1.23 0.49
C MET A 1 23.83 -1.70 -0.56
N SER A 2 23.83 -1.11 -1.76
CA SER A 2 23.03 -1.61 -2.89
C SER A 2 23.56 -2.97 -3.31
N LYS A 3 22.76 -4.03 -3.20
CA LYS A 3 23.08 -5.33 -3.78
C LYS A 3 22.66 -5.34 -5.25
N ASN A 4 23.58 -5.65 -6.15
CA ASN A 4 23.26 -5.90 -7.55
C ASN A 4 22.72 -7.33 -7.67
N THR A 5 21.46 -7.47 -8.09
CA THR A 5 20.81 -8.77 -8.27
C THR A 5 20.49 -8.96 -9.74
N GLY A 6 21.05 -10.01 -10.35
CA GLY A 6 20.62 -10.46 -11.68
C GLY A 6 19.29 -11.19 -11.55
N ILE A 7 18.30 -10.78 -12.33
CA ILE A 7 16.96 -11.37 -12.32
C ILE A 7 16.65 -11.75 -13.77
N THR A 8 16.27 -13.00 -14.01
CA THR A 8 15.76 -13.45 -15.31
C THR A 8 14.26 -13.20 -15.34
N LEU A 9 13.81 -12.43 -16.32
CA LEU A 9 12.39 -12.14 -16.54
C LEU A 9 11.86 -13.00 -17.69
N GLY A 10 10.60 -13.39 -17.59
CA GLY A 10 9.93 -14.05 -18.71
C GLY A 10 9.58 -13.06 -19.82
N THR A 11 9.31 -13.58 -21.02
CA THR A 11 9.06 -12.78 -22.24
C THR A 11 7.97 -11.72 -22.06
N HIS A 12 6.90 -12.02 -21.31
CA HIS A 12 5.85 -11.06 -20.98
C HIS A 12 6.36 -9.78 -20.29
N PHE A 13 7.29 -9.92 -19.33
CA PHE A 13 7.83 -8.77 -18.61
C PHE A 13 8.91 -8.04 -19.41
N GLU A 14 9.63 -8.73 -20.29
CA GLU A 14 10.54 -8.09 -21.24
C GLU A 14 9.78 -7.16 -22.19
N ASP A 15 8.68 -7.63 -22.78
CA ASP A 15 7.84 -6.82 -23.66
C ASP A 15 7.26 -5.60 -22.94
N PHE A 16 6.81 -5.78 -21.70
CA PHE A 16 6.35 -4.67 -20.85
C PHE A 16 7.46 -3.64 -20.60
N ILE A 17 8.65 -4.08 -20.20
CA ILE A 17 9.79 -3.20 -19.95
C ILE A 17 10.18 -2.45 -21.23
N ASN A 18 10.28 -3.14 -22.36
CA ASN A 18 10.60 -2.53 -23.66
C ASN A 18 9.57 -1.47 -24.05
N THR A 19 8.28 -1.73 -23.80
CA THR A 19 7.22 -0.75 -24.05
C THR A 19 7.38 0.49 -23.17
N GLN A 20 7.67 0.32 -21.87
CA GLN A 20 7.86 1.45 -20.95
C GLN A 20 9.13 2.27 -21.26
N LEU A 21 10.19 1.62 -21.73
CA LEU A 21 11.40 2.28 -22.22
C LEU A 21 11.12 3.07 -23.51
N ALA A 22 10.38 2.48 -24.45
CA ALA A 22 10.03 3.14 -25.72
C ALA A 22 9.16 4.40 -25.53
N ILE A 23 8.30 4.41 -24.49
CA ILE A 23 7.49 5.58 -24.12
C ILE A 23 8.37 6.70 -23.50
N GLY A 24 9.64 6.40 -23.17
CA GLY A 24 10.59 7.37 -22.61
C GLY A 24 10.29 7.75 -21.15
N ARG A 25 9.46 6.96 -20.46
CA ARG A 25 9.11 7.23 -19.05
C ARG A 25 10.22 6.82 -18.07
N TYR A 26 11.09 5.91 -18.50
CA TYR A 26 12.20 5.38 -17.71
C TYR A 26 13.41 5.19 -18.62
N ASP A 27 14.61 5.42 -18.10
CA ASP A 27 15.85 5.28 -18.88
C ASP A 27 16.43 3.85 -18.77
N LYS A 28 16.06 3.11 -17.73
CA LYS A 28 16.61 1.77 -17.45
C LYS A 28 15.54 0.81 -16.94
N ALA A 29 15.67 -0.46 -17.35
CA ALA A 29 14.87 -1.55 -16.83
C ALA A 29 14.92 -1.66 -15.29
N SER A 30 16.09 -1.36 -14.69
CA SER A 30 16.27 -1.39 -13.23
C SER A 30 15.47 -0.30 -12.49
N GLU A 31 15.06 0.78 -13.16
CA GLU A 31 14.18 1.79 -12.57
C GLU A 31 12.72 1.34 -12.60
N ILE A 32 12.30 0.72 -13.70
CA ILE A 32 10.97 0.12 -13.84
C ILE A 32 10.75 -0.96 -12.78
N VAL A 33 11.73 -1.85 -12.59
CA VAL A 33 11.68 -2.89 -11.56
C VAL A 33 11.59 -2.27 -10.16
N ARG A 34 12.35 -1.23 -9.85
CA ARG A 34 12.26 -0.54 -8.55
C ARG A 34 10.91 0.15 -8.35
N ALA A 35 10.35 0.77 -9.40
CA ALA A 35 9.03 1.38 -9.34
C ALA A 35 7.95 0.34 -9.07
N GLY A 36 8.03 -0.84 -9.72
CA GLY A 36 7.15 -1.97 -9.45
C GLY A 36 7.27 -2.48 -8.01
N LEU A 37 8.50 -2.66 -7.51
CA LEU A 37 8.73 -3.09 -6.13
C LEU A 37 8.21 -2.08 -5.10
N ARG A 38 8.36 -0.78 -5.35
CA ARG A 38 7.83 0.27 -4.47
C ARG A 38 6.30 0.24 -4.44
N LEU A 39 5.65 0.01 -5.58
CA LEU A 39 4.21 -0.14 -5.62
C LEU A 39 3.75 -1.38 -4.84
N LEU A 40 4.48 -2.50 -4.97
CA LEU A 40 4.19 -3.72 -4.23
C LEU A 40 4.34 -3.50 -2.72
N GLU A 41 5.46 -2.91 -2.28
CA GLU A 41 5.72 -2.56 -0.89
C GLU A 41 4.59 -1.73 -0.30
N ASN A 42 4.20 -0.64 -0.97
CA ASN A 42 3.09 0.21 -0.52
C ASN A 42 1.77 -0.55 -0.37
N ASN A 43 1.46 -1.47 -1.30
CA ASN A 43 0.25 -2.28 -1.21
C ASN A 43 0.31 -3.27 -0.05
N VAL A 44 1.44 -3.95 0.12
CA VAL A 44 1.64 -4.89 1.24
C VAL A 44 1.52 -4.17 2.57
N THR A 45 2.21 -3.05 2.75
CA THR A 45 2.13 -2.24 3.98
C THR A 45 0.71 -1.79 4.25
N LYS A 46 -0.01 -1.29 3.23
CA LYS A 46 -1.41 -0.87 3.40
C LYS A 46 -2.30 -2.02 3.83
N MET A 47 -2.16 -3.20 3.24
CA MET A 47 -2.93 -4.38 3.63
C MET A 47 -2.63 -4.83 5.05
N GLU A 48 -1.36 -4.81 5.47
CA GLU A 48 -0.96 -5.13 6.83
C GLU A 48 -1.54 -4.12 7.84
N THR A 49 -1.48 -2.82 7.53
CA THR A 49 -2.10 -1.80 8.39
C THR A 49 -3.59 -2.03 8.56
N ILE A 50 -4.32 -2.31 7.48
CA ILE A 50 -5.76 -2.58 7.55
C ILE A 50 -6.06 -3.82 8.40
N ARG A 51 -5.28 -4.90 8.23
CA ARG A 51 -5.45 -6.11 9.05
C ARG A 51 -5.20 -5.83 10.53
N ASN A 52 -4.14 -5.09 10.85
CA ASN A 52 -3.84 -4.74 12.24
C ASN A 52 -4.97 -3.88 12.87
N LEU A 53 -5.51 -2.92 12.12
CA LEU A 53 -6.63 -2.10 12.59
C LEU A 53 -7.93 -2.90 12.76
N LEU A 54 -8.17 -3.90 11.89
CA LEU A 54 -9.30 -4.82 12.06
C LEU A 54 -9.12 -5.69 13.31
N ASP A 55 -7.93 -6.29 13.50
CA ASP A 55 -7.62 -7.09 14.68
C ASP A 55 -7.74 -6.27 15.97
N GLU A 56 -7.35 -5.00 15.94
CA GLU A 56 -7.52 -4.06 17.06
C GLU A 56 -9.00 -3.79 17.35
N GLY A 57 -9.81 -3.51 16.31
CA GLY A 57 -11.24 -3.29 16.45
C GLY A 57 -12.01 -4.54 16.91
N GLU A 58 -11.60 -5.73 16.47
CA GLU A 58 -12.20 -6.98 16.98
C GLU A 58 -11.87 -7.21 18.46
N LYS A 59 -10.65 -6.85 18.90
CA LYS A 59 -10.24 -6.95 20.30
C LYS A 59 -10.84 -5.89 21.20
N SER A 60 -11.23 -4.73 20.67
CA SER A 60 -11.91 -3.68 21.45
C SER A 60 -13.33 -4.07 21.85
N GLY A 61 -13.86 -5.17 21.29
CA GLY A 61 -15.23 -5.63 21.52
C GLY A 61 -16.25 -4.79 20.76
N PHE A 62 -17.52 -5.15 20.92
CA PHE A 62 -18.64 -4.44 20.29
C PHE A 62 -19.06 -3.26 21.15
N ALA A 63 -19.06 -2.06 20.56
CA ALA A 63 -19.67 -0.89 21.17
C ALA A 63 -21.18 -0.89 20.90
N ASP A 64 -21.96 -0.45 21.89
CA ASP A 64 -23.37 -0.11 21.67
C ASP A 64 -23.40 1.29 21.03
N TYR A 65 -23.79 1.35 19.75
CA TYR A 65 -23.62 2.56 18.94
C TYR A 65 -24.94 3.32 18.80
N SER A 66 -24.96 4.56 19.29
CA SER A 66 -26.03 5.54 19.07
C SER A 66 -25.45 6.83 18.51
N TYR A 67 -25.96 7.27 17.35
CA TYR A 67 -25.50 8.51 16.72
C TYR A 67 -25.78 9.73 17.59
N ASP A 68 -26.96 9.81 18.20
CA ASP A 68 -27.37 10.96 19.01
C ASP A 68 -26.53 11.06 20.29
N GLU A 69 -26.19 9.92 20.90
CA GLU A 69 -25.37 9.85 22.12
C GLU A 69 -23.91 10.25 21.84
N LEU A 70 -23.36 9.78 20.72
CA LEU A 70 -22.01 10.16 20.27
C LEU A 70 -21.89 11.68 20.02
N ILE A 71 -22.87 12.30 19.36
CA ILE A 71 -22.85 13.73 19.08
C ILE A 71 -22.98 14.53 20.38
N SER A 72 -23.84 14.08 21.31
CA SER A 72 -23.96 14.73 22.63
C SER A 72 -22.64 14.68 23.41
N GLU A 73 -21.92 13.56 23.39
CA GLU A 73 -20.63 13.40 24.08
C GLU A 73 -19.54 14.31 23.49
N LEU A 74 -19.43 14.38 22.16
CA LEU A 74 -18.49 15.25 21.45
C LEU A 74 -18.74 16.75 21.70
N ASP A 75 -20.02 17.15 21.74
CA ASP A 75 -20.39 18.54 22.01
C ASP A 75 -20.09 18.93 23.48
N ASP A 76 -20.25 18.01 24.42
CA ASP A 76 -19.93 18.23 25.85
C ASP A 76 -18.42 18.23 26.12
N GLU A 77 -17.61 17.43 25.42
CA GLU A 77 -16.14 17.50 25.49
C GLU A 77 -15.55 18.80 24.90
N SER A 78 -16.30 19.48 24.03
CA SER A 78 -15.85 20.72 23.36
C SER A 78 -16.07 22.00 24.20
N ARG A 79 -16.66 21.88 25.40
CA ARG A 79 -16.92 22.97 26.35
C ARG A 79 -15.92 23.04 27.48
#